data_AF-A0A519LI97-F1
#
_entry.id   AF-A0A519LI97-F1
#
_cell.length_a   1.000
_cell.length_b   1.000
_cell.length_c   1.000
_cell.angle_alpha   90.00
_cell.angle_beta   90.00
_cell.angle_gamma   90.00
#
_symmetry.space_group_name_H-M   'P 1'
#
loop_
_entity.id
_entity.type
_entity.pdbx_description
1 polymer ?
#
loop_
_entity_poly.entity_id
_entity_poly.type
_entity_poly.pdbx_seq_one_letter_code
_entity_poly.pdbx_strand_id
1 'polypeptide(L)' 'MIENLKIIFNRDLDRLKNEIKAYEDEANLWKIERDIKNSAGNLCLHLVGNLNTYIGAGLG' A
#
# COMPACT_ATOMS: atom_id res chain seq x y z
N MET A 1 19.13 12.46 6.18
CA MET A 1 17.86 12.65 5.42
C MET A 1 17.43 11.36 4.73
N ILE A 2 18.22 10.80 3.80
CA ILE A 2 17.87 9.56 3.07
C ILE A 2 17.63 8.37 4.02
N GLU A 3 18.47 8.18 5.04
CA GLU A 3 18.29 7.08 6.01
C GLU A 3 16.98 7.19 6.81
N ASN A 4 16.57 8.42 7.18
CA ASN A 4 15.29 8.62 7.86
C ASN A 4 14.10 8.26 6.94
N LEU A 5 14.20 8.58 5.64
CA LEU A 5 13.16 8.19 4.68
C LEU A 5 13.09 6.67 4.56
N LYS A 6 14.22 5.96 4.44
CA LYS A 6 14.23 4.49 4.40
C LYS A 6 13.55 3.89 5.64
N ILE A 7 13.83 4.42 6.83
CA ILE A 7 13.20 3.93 8.07
C ILE A 7 11.69 4.13 8.03
N ILE A 8 11.22 5.32 7.64
CA ILE A 8 9.79 5.66 7.59
C ILE A 8 9.08 4.80 6.53
N PHE A 9 9.63 4.69 5.32
CA PHE A 9 9.05 3.87 4.26
C PHE A 9 8.96 2.40 4.66
N ASN A 10 10.03 1.81 5.21
CA ASN A 10 9.97 0.41 5.66
C ASN A 10 8.92 0.21 6.77
N ARG A 11 8.92 1.06 7.79
CA ARG A 11 7.95 0.99 8.90
C ARG A 11 6.51 1.05 8.39
N ASP A 12 6.22 2.01 7.53
CA ASP A 12 4.84 2.27 7.10
C ASP A 12 4.38 1.27 6.03
N LEU A 13 5.28 0.76 5.18
CA LEU A 13 4.97 -0.33 4.25
C LEU A 13 4.76 -1.67 4.97
N ASP A 14 5.53 -1.96 6.01
CA ASP A 14 5.30 -3.14 6.85
C ASP A 14 3.96 -3.05 7.59
N ARG A 15 3.61 -1.85 8.08
CA ARG A 15 2.29 -1.60 8.67
C ARG A 15 1.17 -1.85 7.66
N LEU A 16 1.25 -1.25 6.47
CA LEU A 16 0.28 -1.47 5.39
C LEU A 16 0.14 -2.96 5.07
N LYS A 17 1.25 -3.67 4.93
CA LYS A 17 1.25 -5.12 4.68
C LYS A 17 0.51 -5.89 5.77
N ASN A 18 0.69 -5.53 7.04
CA ASN A 18 -0.02 -6.16 8.15
C ASN A 18 -1.52 -5.81 8.12
N GLU A 19 -1.89 -4.56 7.80
CA GLU A 19 -3.28 -4.13 7.66
C GLU A 19 -4.00 -4.88 6.53
N ILE A 20 -3.33 -5.10 5.39
CA ILE A 20 -3.87 -5.89 4.27
C ILE A 20 -4.02 -7.36 4.66
N LYS A 21 -3.05 -7.93 5.40
CA LYS A 21 -3.11 -9.32 5.88
C LYS A 21 -4.16 -9.55 6.97
N ALA A 22 -4.64 -8.51 7.62
CA ALA A 22 -5.65 -8.62 8.67
C ALA A 22 -7.08 -8.87 8.13
N TYR A 23 -7.27 -8.79 6.80
CA TYR A 23 -8.54 -9.18 6.18
C TYR A 23 -8.66 -10.71 6.19
N GLU A 24 -9.62 -11.25 6.95
CA GLU A 24 -9.87 -12.70 7.03
C GLU A 24 -10.48 -13.28 5.75
N ASP A 25 -11.27 -12.47 5.03
CA ASP A 25 -11.87 -12.81 3.75
C ASP A 25 -11.34 -11.86 2.68
N GLU A 26 -10.66 -12.41 1.68
CA GLU A 26 -10.07 -11.66 0.58
C GLU A 26 -11.12 -10.84 -0.18
N ALA A 27 -12.37 -11.31 -0.26
CA ALA A 27 -13.44 -10.55 -0.92
C ALA A 27 -13.68 -9.20 -0.25
N ASN A 28 -13.45 -9.09 1.07
CA ASN A 28 -13.57 -7.82 1.80
C ASN A 28 -12.51 -6.80 1.40
N LEU A 29 -11.34 -7.24 0.90
CA LEU A 29 -10.28 -6.34 0.45
C LEU A 29 -10.75 -5.45 -0.71
N TRP A 30 -11.69 -5.96 -1.51
CA TRP A 30 -12.18 -5.33 -2.74
C TRP A 30 -13.51 -4.60 -2.58
N LYS A 31 -14.13 -4.64 -1.39
CA LYS A 31 -15.41 -3.98 -1.13
C LYS A 31 -15.24 -2.46 -1.03
N ILE A 32 -16.23 -1.76 -1.58
CA ILE A 32 -16.42 -0.31 -1.45
C ILE A 32 -17.58 -0.15 -0.45
N GLU A 33 -17.34 0.57 0.65
CA GLU A 33 -18.31 0.75 1.72
C GLU A 33 -18.81 2.20 1.74
N ARG A 34 -20.13 2.39 1.54
CA ARG A 34 -20.80 3.70 1.58
C ARG A 34 -20.08 4.78 0.75
N ASP A 35 -19.53 5.77 1.44
CA ASP A 35 -18.87 6.94 0.86
C ASP A 35 -17.39 6.71 0.53
N ILE A 36 -16.84 5.54 0.87
CA ILE A 36 -15.44 5.18 0.58
C ILE A 36 -15.34 4.69 -0.85
N LYS A 37 -14.99 5.59 -1.78
CA LYS A 37 -14.98 5.35 -3.22
C LYS A 37 -13.96 4.31 -3.72
N ASN A 38 -12.97 3.95 -2.91
CA ASN A 38 -11.91 3.01 -3.28
C ASN A 38 -11.76 1.94 -2.21
N SER A 39 -11.72 0.68 -2.62
CA SER A 39 -11.45 -0.43 -1.73
C SER A 39 -10.02 -0.41 -1.20
N ALA A 40 -9.76 -1.10 -0.08
CA ALA A 40 -8.43 -1.23 0.49
C ALA A 40 -7.43 -1.86 -0.51
N GLY A 41 -7.88 -2.86 -1.27
CA GLY A 41 -7.09 -3.48 -2.33
C GLY A 41 -6.72 -2.49 -3.44
N ASN A 42 -7.67 -1.68 -3.91
CA ASN A 42 -7.39 -0.67 -4.93
C ASN A 42 -6.40 0.39 -4.42
N LEU A 43 -6.54 0.86 -3.19
CA LEU A 43 -5.61 1.81 -2.61
C LEU A 43 -4.19 1.21 -2.45
N CYS A 44 -4.09 -0.05 -2.05
CA CYS A 44 -2.83 -0.78 -2.00
C CYS A 44 -2.17 -0.87 -3.39
N LEU A 45 -2.94 -1.20 -4.43
CA LEU A 45 -2.45 -1.23 -5.82
C LEU A 45 -1.97 0.14 -6.29
N HIS A 46 -2.69 1.22 -5.98
CA HIS A 46 -2.23 2.58 -6.29
C HIS A 46 -0.90 2.92 -5.61
N LEU A 47 -0.71 2.51 -4.34
CA LEU A 47 0.55 2.71 -3.64
C LEU A 47 1.69 1.92 -4.30
N VAL A 48 1.48 0.65 -4.64
CA VAL A 48 2.47 -0.18 -5.35
C VAL A 48 2.82 0.43 -6.71
N GLY A 49 1.82 0.88 -7.47
CA GLY A 49 2.04 1.57 -8.75
C GLY A 49 2.88 2.84 -8.61
N ASN A 50 2.63 3.63 -7.57
CA ASN A 50 3.42 4.82 -7.26
C ASN A 50 4.87 4.45 -6.89
N LEU A 51 5.10 3.44 -6.05
CA LEU A 51 6.45 2.97 -5.71
C LEU A 51 7.21 2.49 -6.95
N ASN A 52 6.56 1.73 -7.83
CA ASN A 52 7.15 1.30 -9.09
C ASN A 52 7.51 2.49 -9.98
N THR A 53 6.66 3.52 -10.05
CA THR A 53 6.91 4.70 -10.90
C THR A 53 8.03 5.58 -10.35
N TYR A 54 8.03 5.89 -9.06
CA TYR A 54 8.94 6.90 -8.49
C TYR A 54 10.24 6.32 -7.95
N ILE A 55 10.26 5.03 -7.59
CA ILE A 55 11.45 4.35 -7.08
C ILE A 55 11.89 3.29 -8.08
N GLY A 56 10.98 2.38 -8.45
CA GLY A 56 11.28 1.23 -9.31
C GLY A 56 11.79 1.61 -10.70
N ALA A 57 11.29 2.70 -11.29
CA ALA A 57 11.75 3.19 -12.59
C ALA A 57 13.25 3.55 -12.60
N GLY A 58 13.83 3.87 -11.45
CA GLY A 58 15.27 4.12 -11.31
C GLY A 58 16.11 2.87 -11.05
N LEU A 59 15.49 1.71 -10.83
CA LEU A 59 16.15 0.44 -10.48
C LEU A 59 16.32 -0.54 -11.65
N GLY A 60 15.65 -0.29 -12.78
CA GLY A 60 15.94 -0.86 -14.12
C GLY A 60 16.33 -2.33 -14.15
#